data_AF-A0A2N0NCF9-F1
#
_entry.id   AF-A0A2N0NCF9-F1
#
_cell.length_a   1.000
_cell.length_b   1.000
_cell.length_c   1.000
_cell.angle_alpha   90.00
_cell.angle_beta   90.00
_cell.angle_gamma   90.00
#
_symmetry.space_group_name_H-M   'P 1'
#
loop_
_entity.id
_entity.type
_entity.pdbx_description
1 polymer ?
#
loop_
_entity_poly.entity_id
_entity_poly.type
_entity_poly.pdbx_seq_one_letter_code
_entity_poly.pdbx_strand_id
1 'polypeptide(L)'
;MLYNWKSETIGSSEPIPNSLWSIEFSDELANYTDNSIKLRHVESEKFLGIYFNYRRDYYKSPLNNYTEVGCRGNESYFTKNWKFNHSKLKNHQGYLKSNDIINLSINKSDGQVEFLRSHDIQFTIGNDTFQEVVCHNERLGGNDEVSNFI
;
A
#
# COMPACT_ATOMS: atom_id res chain seq x y z
N MET A 1 -4.16 13.87 7.32
CA MET A 1 -3.58 13.10 8.45
C MET A 1 -2.80 11.96 7.83
N LEU A 2 -1.48 12.03 7.94
CA LEU A 2 -0.57 10.94 7.57
C LEU A 2 -0.76 9.83 8.60
N TYR A 3 -0.90 8.58 8.16
CA TYR A 3 -0.94 7.42 9.05
C TYR A 3 0.42 6.77 8.94
N ASN A 4 1.07 6.63 10.08
CA ASN A 4 2.48 6.33 10.21
C ASN A 4 2.71 4.83 10.11
N TRP A 5 3.73 4.42 9.37
CA TRP A 5 4.17 3.04 9.30
C TRP A 5 5.48 2.90 10.08
N LYS A 6 5.46 2.05 11.12
CA LYS A 6 6.68 1.52 11.71
C LYS A 6 6.82 0.08 11.23
N SER A 7 7.77 -0.17 10.32
CA SER A 7 8.18 -1.53 9.99
C SER A 7 9.21 -1.98 11.02
N GLU A 8 8.81 -2.81 11.98
CA GLU A 8 9.76 -3.54 12.83
C GLU A 8 9.91 -4.95 12.26
N THR A 9 11.14 -5.32 11.92
CA THR A 9 11.50 -6.68 11.53
C THR A 9 11.75 -7.54 12.78
N ILE A 10 11.01 -8.66 12.84
CA ILE A 10 11.27 -9.92 13.59
C ILE A 10 11.93 -9.76 14.97
N GLY A 11 11.09 -9.68 16.01
CA GLY A 11 11.55 -9.76 17.40
C GLY A 11 10.49 -9.49 18.47
N SER A 12 9.38 -8.79 18.14
CA SER A 12 8.24 -8.66 19.06
C SER A 12 7.28 -9.84 18.90
N SER A 13 6.88 -10.48 19.99
CA SER A 13 5.94 -11.62 19.98
C SER A 13 4.50 -11.22 19.64
N GLU A 14 4.18 -9.93 19.69
CA GLU A 14 2.88 -9.38 19.35
C GLU A 14 3.04 -8.24 18.33
N PRO A 15 2.16 -8.17 17.32
CA PRO A 15 2.15 -7.05 16.39
C PRO A 15 1.76 -5.77 17.13
N ILE A 16 2.46 -4.67 16.83
CA ILE A 16 2.07 -3.34 17.30
C ILE A 16 0.65 -3.07 16.78
N PRO A 17 -0.30 -2.61 17.61
CA PRO A 17 -1.69 -2.40 17.19
C PRO A 17 -1.84 -1.57 15.90
N ASN A 18 -1.01 -0.53 15.73
CA ASN A 18 -0.96 0.34 14.56
C ASN A 18 -0.36 -0.31 13.29
N SER A 19 0.10 -1.56 13.36
CA SER A 19 0.61 -2.34 12.22
C SER A 19 -0.42 -3.33 11.69
N LEU A 20 -1.63 -3.39 12.25
CA LEU A 20 -2.66 -4.35 11.88
C LEU A 20 -3.62 -3.79 10.81
N TRP A 21 -3.85 -4.60 9.77
CA TRP A 21 -4.73 -4.29 8.64
C TRP A 21 -5.64 -5.47 8.34
N SER A 22 -6.91 -5.20 8.08
CA SER A 22 -7.83 -6.17 7.51
C SER A 22 -7.92 -5.99 5.99
N ILE A 23 -7.95 -7.12 5.28
CA ILE A 23 -8.14 -7.14 3.83
C ILE A 23 -9.64 -7.33 3.58
N GLU A 24 -10.26 -6.35 2.93
CA GLU A 24 -11.66 -6.45 2.49
C GLU A 24 -11.72 -6.73 0.98
N PHE A 25 -12.51 -7.72 0.61
CA PHE A 25 -12.76 -8.14 -0.77
C PHE A 25 -14.19 -8.70 -0.88
N SER A 26 -14.73 -8.75 -2.11
CA SER A 26 -16.14 -9.10 -2.35
C SER A 26 -16.42 -10.60 -2.33
N ASP A 27 -15.44 -11.40 -2.74
CA ASP A 27 -15.55 -12.85 -2.85
C ASP A 27 -15.27 -13.56 -1.52
N GLU A 28 -15.47 -14.89 -1.46
CA GLU A 28 -15.08 -15.70 -0.29
C GLU A 28 -13.56 -15.79 -0.12
N LEU A 29 -12.81 -15.73 -1.22
CA LEU A 29 -11.35 -15.78 -1.24
C LEU A 29 -10.79 -14.75 -2.23
N ALA A 30 -9.70 -14.08 -1.86
CA ALA A 30 -9.02 -13.13 -2.74
C ALA A 30 -8.25 -13.87 -3.86
N ASN A 31 -8.86 -14.00 -5.04
CA ASN A 31 -8.27 -14.64 -6.22
C ASN A 31 -7.41 -13.64 -7.04
N TYR A 32 -6.22 -14.07 -7.46
CA TYR A 32 -5.30 -13.28 -8.28
C TYR A 32 -5.83 -12.88 -9.67
N THR A 33 -6.86 -13.53 -10.21
CA THR A 33 -7.29 -13.27 -11.60
C THR A 33 -8.19 -12.04 -11.79
N ASP A 34 -8.90 -11.58 -10.75
CA ASP A 34 -9.89 -10.50 -10.96
C ASP A 34 -10.17 -9.63 -9.73
N ASN A 35 -9.36 -9.73 -8.67
CA ASN A 35 -9.72 -9.08 -7.41
C ASN A 35 -8.98 -7.77 -7.11
N SER A 36 -9.78 -6.77 -6.80
CA SER A 36 -9.35 -5.62 -6.02
C SER A 36 -9.60 -5.86 -4.54
N ILE A 37 -8.62 -5.53 -3.70
CA ILE A 37 -8.75 -5.52 -2.26
C ILE A 37 -8.80 -4.09 -1.74
N LYS A 38 -9.29 -3.93 -0.51
CA LYS A 38 -9.09 -2.72 0.29
C LYS A 38 -8.33 -3.11 1.56
N LEU A 39 -7.43 -2.24 1.99
CA LEU A 39 -6.69 -2.41 3.23
C LEU A 39 -7.28 -1.46 4.26
N ARG A 40 -7.91 -1.99 5.29
CA ARG A 40 -8.49 -1.20 6.37
C ARG A 40 -7.61 -1.29 7.60
N HIS A 41 -7.13 -0.15 8.07
CA HIS A 41 -6.38 -0.06 9.30
C HIS A 41 -7.28 -0.44 10.47
N VAL A 42 -6.85 -1.40 11.30
CA VAL A 42 -7.71 -1.98 12.34
C VAL A 42 -8.08 -0.97 13.42
N GLU A 43 -7.10 -0.20 13.91
CA GLU A 43 -7.33 0.73 15.03
C GLU A 43 -8.18 1.95 14.63
N SER A 44 -7.92 2.52 13.44
CA SER A 44 -8.61 3.74 13.00
C SER A 44 -9.79 3.50 12.08
N GLU A 45 -10.02 2.25 11.67
CA GLU A 45 -11.03 1.82 10.68
C GLU A 45 -10.98 2.50 9.30
N LYS A 46 -9.85 3.15 8.99
CA LYS A 46 -9.65 3.93 7.75
C LYS A 46 -8.99 3.07 6.69
N PHE A 47 -9.24 3.38 5.44
CA PHE A 47 -8.68 2.64 4.32
C PHE A 47 -7.40 3.27 3.82
N LEU A 48 -6.42 2.45 3.43
CA LEU A 48 -5.24 2.89 2.70
C LEU A 48 -5.60 3.26 1.27
N GLY A 49 -5.04 4.35 0.76
CA GLY A 49 -5.31 4.79 -0.61
C GLY A 49 -4.59 6.07 -0.98
N ILE A 50 -5.01 6.63 -2.11
CA ILE A 50 -4.50 7.89 -2.66
C ILE A 50 -5.62 8.91 -2.76
N TYR A 51 -5.30 10.17 -2.47
CA TYR A 51 -6.22 11.29 -2.48
C TYR A 51 -5.98 12.18 -3.71
N PHE A 52 -7.05 12.76 -4.24
CA PHE A 52 -6.98 13.72 -5.34
C PHE A 52 -7.86 14.94 -5.06
N ASN A 53 -7.55 16.06 -5.68
CA ASN A 53 -8.33 17.29 -5.52
C ASN A 53 -9.56 17.29 -6.47
N TYR A 54 -10.37 18.34 -6.41
CA TYR A 54 -11.56 18.49 -7.27
C TYR A 54 -11.24 18.56 -8.79
N ARG A 55 -9.99 18.83 -9.17
CA ARG A 55 -9.49 18.83 -10.54
C ARG A 55 -8.94 17.46 -10.98
N ARG A 56 -8.99 16.46 -10.10
CA ARG A 56 -8.39 15.12 -10.27
C ARG A 56 -6.86 15.12 -10.31
N ASP A 57 -6.22 16.14 -9.74
CA ASP A 57 -4.78 16.09 -9.49
C ASP A 57 -4.52 15.35 -8.18
N TYR A 58 -3.57 14.42 -8.22
CA TYR A 58 -3.15 13.64 -7.06
C TYR A 58 -2.12 14.41 -6.24
N TYR A 59 -2.20 14.26 -4.92
CA TYR A 59 -1.27 14.91 -4.01
C TYR A 59 0.12 14.30 -4.09
N LYS A 60 1.13 15.15 -3.92
CA LYS A 60 2.54 14.77 -3.92
C LYS A 60 2.94 14.40 -2.50
N SER A 61 3.72 13.34 -2.34
CA SER A 61 4.25 12.95 -1.03
C SER A 61 5.15 14.05 -0.43
N PRO A 62 5.33 14.10 0.90
CA PRO A 62 5.99 15.24 1.55
C PRO A 62 7.48 15.40 1.23
N LEU A 63 8.20 14.33 0.94
CA LEU A 63 9.67 14.38 0.79
C LEU A 63 10.13 14.18 -0.66
N ASN A 64 9.22 13.78 -1.54
CA ASN A 64 9.51 13.51 -2.93
C ASN A 64 8.28 13.76 -3.82
N ASN A 65 8.46 13.76 -5.14
CA ASN A 65 7.40 14.08 -6.10
C ASN A 65 6.52 12.88 -6.53
N TYR A 66 6.59 11.75 -5.83
CA TYR A 66 5.67 10.62 -6.01
C TYR A 66 4.28 10.93 -5.43
N THR A 67 3.33 10.05 -5.68
CA THR A 67 1.96 10.22 -5.19
C THR A 67 1.89 9.92 -3.70
N GLU A 68 1.24 10.82 -2.95
CA GLU A 68 0.99 10.68 -1.51
C GLU A 68 0.04 9.50 -1.24
N VAL A 69 0.45 8.63 -0.31
CA VAL A 69 -0.38 7.56 0.24
C VAL A 69 -0.83 7.96 1.64
N GLY A 70 -2.09 7.71 1.97
CA GLY A 70 -2.62 7.99 3.30
C GLY A 70 -3.84 7.15 3.64
N CYS A 71 -4.39 7.37 4.83
CA CYS A 71 -5.63 6.70 5.25
C CYS A 71 -6.78 7.67 5.41
N ARG A 72 -7.93 7.31 4.86
CA ARG A 72 -9.15 8.12 4.90
C ARG A 72 -10.38 7.26 5.07
N GLY A 73 -11.49 7.92 5.41
CA GLY A 73 -12.79 7.26 5.46
C GLY A 73 -13.32 6.96 4.06
N ASN A 74 -14.64 6.83 3.96
CA ASN A 74 -15.31 6.61 2.68
C ASN A 74 -15.63 7.95 1.98
N GLU A 75 -14.60 8.67 1.55
CA GLU A 75 -14.71 10.00 0.94
C GLU A 75 -14.72 9.91 -0.60
N SER A 76 -15.39 10.85 -1.29
CA SER A 76 -15.58 10.84 -2.75
C SER A 76 -14.30 11.08 -3.57
N TYR A 77 -13.29 11.73 -2.98
CA TYR A 77 -12.05 12.13 -3.65
C TYR A 77 -10.87 11.21 -3.29
N PHE A 78 -11.16 9.93 -3.08
CA PHE A 78 -10.22 8.98 -2.51
C PHE A 78 -10.32 7.62 -3.20
N THR A 79 -9.22 7.16 -3.81
CA THR A 79 -9.12 5.82 -4.40
C THR A 79 -8.51 4.89 -3.37
N LYS A 80 -9.20 3.79 -3.04
CA LYS A 80 -8.78 2.80 -2.04
C LYS A 80 -8.84 1.34 -2.52
N ASN A 81 -9.21 1.14 -3.79
CA ASN A 81 -9.25 -0.18 -4.39
C ASN A 81 -7.86 -0.48 -4.96
N TRP A 82 -7.19 -1.46 -4.37
CA TRP A 82 -5.88 -1.92 -4.78
C TRP A 82 -6.02 -3.19 -5.59
N LYS A 83 -5.42 -3.24 -6.78
CA LYS A 83 -5.20 -4.51 -7.47
C LYS A 83 -3.92 -5.14 -6.92
N PHE A 84 -3.97 -6.42 -6.58
CA PHE A 84 -2.80 -7.16 -6.14
C PHE A 84 -2.38 -8.19 -7.19
N ASN A 85 -1.08 -8.39 -7.35
CA ASN A 85 -0.51 -9.38 -8.24
C ASN A 85 0.63 -10.12 -7.54
N HIS A 86 0.86 -11.37 -7.89
CA HIS A 86 2.03 -12.10 -7.42
C HIS A 86 3.30 -11.49 -8.04
N SER A 87 4.27 -11.09 -7.22
CA SER A 87 5.47 -10.35 -7.65
C SER A 87 6.31 -11.10 -8.71
N LYS A 88 6.57 -12.40 -8.49
CA LYS A 88 7.48 -13.21 -9.33
C LYS A 88 6.81 -13.94 -10.50
N LEU A 89 5.49 -14.11 -10.48
CA LEU A 89 4.77 -15.01 -11.39
C LEU A 89 3.66 -14.23 -12.08
N LYS A 90 3.93 -13.79 -13.31
CA LYS A 90 2.87 -13.24 -14.18
C LYS A 90 1.80 -14.32 -14.39
N ASN A 91 0.53 -13.94 -14.23
CA ASN A 91 -0.62 -14.83 -14.39
C ASN A 91 -0.68 -15.99 -13.39
N HIS A 92 -0.15 -15.80 -12.16
CA HIS A 92 -0.38 -16.76 -11.09
C HIS A 92 -1.88 -16.96 -10.87
N GLN A 93 -2.31 -18.22 -10.85
CA GLN A 93 -3.71 -18.61 -10.63
C GLN A 93 -3.88 -19.12 -9.21
N GLY A 94 -5.05 -18.86 -8.62
CA GLY A 94 -5.40 -19.29 -7.27
C GLY A 94 -5.67 -18.12 -6.34
N TYR A 95 -5.49 -18.36 -5.06
CA TYR A 95 -5.88 -17.42 -4.00
C TYR A 95 -4.66 -16.89 -3.25
N LEU A 96 -4.77 -15.67 -2.75
CA LEU A 96 -3.80 -15.07 -1.84
C LEU A 96 -3.63 -15.94 -0.59
N LYS A 97 -2.38 -16.20 -0.22
CA LYS A 97 -2.01 -16.98 0.96
C LYS A 97 -0.93 -16.28 1.77
N SER A 98 -0.80 -16.67 3.04
CA SER A 98 0.33 -16.24 3.87
C SER A 98 1.66 -16.60 3.21
N ASN A 99 2.65 -15.70 3.33
CA ASN A 99 3.98 -15.77 2.71
C ASN A 99 4.03 -15.52 1.20
N ASP A 100 2.91 -15.22 0.55
CA ASP A 100 2.96 -14.71 -0.82
C ASP A 100 3.65 -13.34 -0.86
N ILE A 101 4.53 -13.13 -1.85
CA ILE A 101 5.11 -11.82 -2.13
C ILE A 101 4.26 -11.17 -3.21
N ILE A 102 3.51 -10.14 -2.85
CA ILE A 102 2.58 -9.45 -3.74
C ILE A 102 2.99 -8.00 -3.98
N ASN A 103 2.60 -7.49 -5.14
CA ASN A 103 2.65 -6.06 -5.45
C ASN A 103 1.24 -5.48 -5.39
N LEU A 104 1.11 -4.31 -4.77
CA LEU A 104 -0.14 -3.57 -4.71
C LEU A 104 -0.09 -2.42 -5.70
N SER A 105 -1.08 -2.36 -6.58
CA SER A 105 -1.20 -1.34 -7.60
C SER A 105 -2.54 -0.62 -7.51
N ILE A 106 -2.56 0.63 -7.94
CA ILE A 106 -3.73 1.48 -7.92
C ILE A 106 -3.85 2.23 -9.25
N ASN A 107 -5.09 2.30 -9.75
CA ASN A 107 -5.38 3.03 -10.98
C ASN A 107 -5.78 4.46 -10.62
N LYS A 108 -5.10 5.43 -11.22
CA LYS A 108 -5.46 6.84 -11.18
C LYS A 108 -6.57 7.12 -12.19
N SER A 109 -7.28 8.23 -12.00
CA SER A 109 -8.42 8.61 -12.85
C SER A 109 -8.01 8.95 -14.29
N ASP A 110 -6.73 9.24 -14.52
CA ASP A 110 -6.13 9.46 -15.84
C ASP A 110 -5.66 8.16 -16.52
N GLY A 111 -5.89 7.00 -15.88
CA GLY A 111 -5.52 5.68 -16.39
C GLY A 111 -4.10 5.24 -16.03
N GLN A 112 -3.30 6.08 -15.37
CA GLN A 112 -1.97 5.68 -14.90
C GLN A 112 -2.09 4.63 -13.79
N VAL A 113 -1.21 3.63 -13.83
CA VAL A 113 -1.08 2.61 -12.79
C VAL A 113 0.16 2.93 -11.97
N GLU A 114 -0.02 3.03 -10.66
CA GLU A 114 1.09 3.24 -9.72
C GLU A 114 1.12 2.11 -8.68
N PHE A 115 2.30 1.84 -8.14
CA PHE A 115 2.56 0.78 -7.19
C PHE A 115 2.94 1.34 -5.83
N LEU A 116 2.42 0.70 -4.78
CA LEU A 116 2.78 1.02 -3.40
C LEU A 116 4.24 0.62 -3.14
N ARG A 117 5.03 1.54 -2.62
CA ARG A 117 6.45 1.34 -2.29
C ARG A 117 6.82 2.04 -0.99
N SER A 118 7.68 1.41 -0.20
CA SER A 118 8.49 2.08 0.81
C SER A 118 9.96 2.13 0.37
N HIS A 119 10.75 2.99 1.00
CA HIS A 119 12.13 3.28 0.61
C HIS A 119 12.91 3.86 1.78
N ASP A 120 14.23 4.00 1.62
CA ASP A 120 15.16 4.45 2.67
C ASP A 120 15.04 5.95 3.02
N ILE A 121 14.04 6.65 2.48
CA ILE A 121 13.77 8.05 2.84
C ILE A 121 12.91 8.04 4.10
N GLN A 122 13.36 8.82 5.08
CA GLN A 122 12.73 8.91 6.39
C GLN A 122 12.35 10.35 6.73
N PHE A 123 11.35 10.50 7.58
CA PHE A 123 10.97 11.76 8.21
C PHE A 123 10.68 11.56 9.69
N THR A 124 10.78 12.65 10.45
CA THR A 124 10.54 12.66 11.90
C THR A 124 9.21 13.32 12.23
N ILE A 125 8.40 12.69 13.08
CA ILE A 125 7.26 13.34 13.75
C ILE A 125 7.52 13.27 15.24
N GLY A 126 7.72 14.42 15.88
CA GLY A 126 8.16 14.46 17.27
C GLY A 126 9.53 13.81 17.41
N ASN A 127 9.64 12.79 18.26
CA ASN A 127 10.88 12.04 18.50
C ASN A 127 10.97 10.74 17.70
N ASP A 128 9.93 10.40 16.94
CA ASP A 128 9.85 9.14 16.20
C ASP A 128 10.25 9.36 14.74
N THR A 129 11.00 8.40 14.19
CA THR A 129 11.43 8.37 12.79
C THR A 129 10.62 7.33 12.03
N PHE A 130 10.12 7.71 10.86
CA PHE A 130 9.27 6.88 10.00
C PHE A 130 9.84 6.80 8.60
N GLN A 131 9.66 5.65 7.94
CA GLN A 131 9.91 5.53 6.50
C GLN A 131 8.73 6.09 5.71
N GLU A 132 9.04 6.76 4.61
CA GLU A 132 8.03 7.24 3.68
C GLU A 132 7.43 6.07 2.88
N VAL A 133 6.13 6.17 2.60
CA VAL A 133 5.36 5.24 1.78
C VAL A 133 4.66 6.05 0.70
N VAL A 134 4.85 5.63 -0.54
CA VAL A 134 4.41 6.37 -1.73
C VAL A 134 3.82 5.44 -2.79
N CYS A 135 3.16 6.05 -3.77
CA CYS A 135 2.81 5.40 -5.03
C CYS A 135 3.70 5.94 -6.17
N HIS A 136 4.31 5.04 -6.95
CA HIS A 136 5.18 5.39 -8.08
C HIS A 136 4.78 4.64 -9.36
N ASN A 137 5.13 5.20 -10.53
CA ASN A 137 4.91 4.58 -11.85
C ASN A 137 6.21 4.08 -12.50
N GLU A 138 7.30 4.07 -11.75
CA GLU A 138 8.60 3.56 -12.21
C GLU A 138 8.60 2.05 -12.40
N ARG A 139 9.61 1.54 -13.10
CA ARG A 139 9.83 0.10 -13.25
C ARG A 139 9.99 -0.56 -11.88
N LEU A 140 9.26 -1.66 -11.68
CA LEU A 140 9.42 -2.52 -10.50
C LEU A 140 10.84 -3.10 -10.43
N GLY A 141 11.44 -3.09 -9.24
CA GLY A 141 12.80 -3.55 -9.01
C GLY A 141 13.04 -4.02 -7.58
N GLY A 142 14.29 -3.98 -7.12
CA GLY A 142 14.72 -4.60 -5.85
C GLY A 142 14.00 -4.10 -4.59
N ASN A 143 13.45 -2.89 -4.60
CA ASN A 143 12.65 -2.35 -3.47
C ASN A 143 11.17 -2.79 -3.51
N ASP A 144 10.73 -3.33 -4.65
CA ASP A 144 9.36 -3.81 -4.88
C ASP A 144 9.27 -5.34 -4.86
N GLU A 145 10.42 -6.01 -4.80
CA GLU A 145 10.52 -7.46 -4.80
C GLU A 145 11.39 -7.89 -3.63
N VAL A 146 10.90 -8.79 -2.76
CA VAL A 146 11.73 -9.35 -1.69
C VAL A 146 12.86 -10.17 -2.33
N SER A 147 14.07 -9.60 -2.30
CA SER A 147 15.31 -10.25 -2.70
C SER A 147 15.81 -11.10 -1.54
N ASN A 148 15.26 -12.31 -1.40
CA ASN A 148 15.85 -13.31 -0.51
C ASN A 148 17.16 -13.82 -1.13
N PHE A 149 18.28 -13.27 -0.68
CA PHE A 149 19.55 -13.99 -0.58
C PHE A 149 20.25 -13.60 0.72
N ILE A 150 19.84 -14.22 1.83
CA ILE A 150 20.75 -14.66 2.92
C ILE A 150 20.17 -15.95 3.48
#